data_AF-A0A1H9C2Y9-F1
#
_entry.id   AF-A0A1H9C2Y9-F1
#
_cell.length_a   1.000
_cell.length_b   1.000
_cell.length_c   1.000
_cell.angle_alpha   90.00
_cell.angle_beta   90.00
_cell.angle_gamma   90.00
#
_symmetry.space_group_name_H-M   'P 1'
#
loop_
_entity.id
_entity.type
_entity.pdbx_description
1 polymer ?
#
loop_
_entity_poly.entity_id
_entity_poly.type
_entity_poly.pdbx_seq_one_letter_code
_entity_poly.pdbx_strand_id
1 'polypeptide(L)'
;MARHRLKPELNIEEDMANLIERVAKWYGEPYDDRHGCDYDHVSLRQVAKEFNITVLKARKILITANRYSIRQSREVISLYEQGESIDRIMSATGLSRSSVISYLPYQKTIYNMENKSVGADRIERWRKGKKK
;
A
#
# COMPACT_ATOMS: atom_id res chain seq x y z
N MET A 1 32.75 4.48 -16.50
CA MET A 1 32.18 4.73 -15.15
C MET A 1 30.89 3.92 -15.01
N ALA A 2 30.90 2.84 -14.23
CA ALA A 2 29.69 2.11 -13.91
C ALA A 2 28.75 3.04 -13.12
N ARG A 3 27.61 3.39 -13.70
CA ARG A 3 26.66 4.32 -13.08
C ARG A 3 26.01 3.63 -11.88
N HIS A 4 26.17 4.19 -10.70
CA HIS A 4 25.47 3.75 -9.50
C HIS A 4 23.96 3.89 -9.73
N ARG A 5 23.22 2.77 -9.74
CA ARG A 5 21.78 2.74 -10.08
C ARG A 5 20.86 3.06 -8.89
N LEU A 6 21.37 2.93 -7.67
CA LEU A 6 20.71 3.33 -6.41
C LEU A 6 21.51 4.43 -5.71
N LYS A 7 20.82 5.33 -5.00
CA LYS A 7 21.48 6.26 -4.08
C LYS A 7 22.05 5.45 -2.91
N PRO A 8 23.25 5.80 -2.41
CA PRO A 8 23.88 5.06 -1.31
C PRO A 8 23.06 5.09 -0.01
N GLU A 9 22.27 6.15 0.24
CA GLU A 9 21.41 6.27 1.43
C GLU A 9 20.02 5.57 1.33
N LEU A 10 19.71 4.88 0.23
CA LEU A 10 18.36 4.38 -0.03
C LEU A 10 18.13 2.99 0.59
N ASN A 11 17.71 2.94 1.86
CA ASN A 11 17.23 1.70 2.48
C ASN A 11 15.70 1.57 2.36
N ILE A 12 15.25 1.05 1.22
CA ILE A 12 13.83 0.89 0.87
C ILE A 12 13.08 0.03 1.90
N GLU A 13 13.72 -1.01 2.43
CA GLU A 13 13.08 -1.94 3.38
C GLU A 13 12.85 -1.27 4.73
N GLU A 14 13.85 -0.51 5.22
CA GLU A 14 13.76 0.24 6.47
C GLU A 14 12.75 1.39 6.38
N ASP A 15 12.76 2.16 5.28
CA ASP A 15 11.77 3.21 5.03
C ASP A 15 10.34 2.65 5.02
N MET A 16 10.16 1.45 4.47
CA MET A 16 8.86 0.77 4.47
C MET A 16 8.44 0.31 5.85
N ALA A 17 9.33 -0.33 6.60
CA ALA A 17 9.06 -0.78 7.96
C ALA A 17 8.66 0.42 8.83
N ASN A 18 9.42 1.52 8.74
CA ASN A 18 9.14 2.78 9.44
C ASN A 18 7.77 3.36 9.07
N LEU A 19 7.41 3.36 7.78
CA LEU A 19 6.09 3.84 7.35
C LEU A 19 4.95 2.95 7.87
N ILE A 20 5.10 1.63 7.77
CA ILE A 20 4.12 0.66 8.26
C ILE A 20 3.91 0.83 9.76
N GLU A 21 4.99 0.94 10.53
CA GLU A 21 4.94 1.16 11.97
C GLU A 21 4.26 2.48 12.33
N ARG A 22 4.64 3.59 11.69
CA ARG A 22 4.02 4.90 11.92
C ARG A 22 2.53 4.89 11.63
N VAL A 23 2.12 4.30 10.50
CA VAL A 23 0.70 4.19 10.13
C VAL A 23 -0.05 3.29 11.11
N ALA A 24 0.51 2.13 11.48
CA ALA A 24 -0.11 1.21 12.43
C ALA A 24 -0.27 1.84 13.83
N LYS A 25 0.76 2.54 14.31
CA LYS A 25 0.74 3.26 15.59
C LYS A 25 -0.32 4.36 15.61
N TRP A 26 -0.45 5.11 14.52
CA TRP A 26 -1.46 6.18 14.41
C TRP A 26 -2.88 5.62 14.25
N TYR A 27 -3.03 4.50 13.55
CA TYR A 27 -4.32 3.83 13.34
C TYR A 27 -4.89 3.22 14.63
N GLY A 28 -4.00 2.74 15.52
CA GLY A 28 -4.37 2.19 16.82
C GLY A 28 -4.81 0.73 16.72
N GLU A 29 -5.96 0.43 17.32
CA GLU A 29 -6.51 -0.93 17.40
C GLU A 29 -6.86 -1.50 16.01
N PRO A 30 -6.75 -2.81 15.80
CA PRO A 30 -7.15 -3.43 14.54
C PRO A 30 -8.66 -3.30 14.29
N TYR A 31 -9.03 -3.00 13.05
CA TYR A 31 -10.40 -3.07 12.58
C TYR A 31 -10.69 -4.45 11.98
N ASP A 32 -11.67 -5.17 12.51
CA ASP A 32 -12.26 -6.37 11.89
C ASP A 32 -13.79 -6.29 11.86
N ASP A 33 -14.37 -6.35 10.67
CA ASP A 33 -15.82 -6.28 10.45
C ASP A 33 -16.62 -7.45 11.07
N ARG A 34 -15.95 -8.49 11.60
CA ARG A 34 -16.59 -9.59 12.35
C ARG A 34 -16.93 -9.24 13.80
N HIS A 35 -16.26 -8.26 14.39
CA HIS A 35 -16.41 -7.91 15.81
C HIS A 35 -17.37 -6.74 16.07
N GLY A 36 -18.10 -6.30 15.03
CA GLY A 36 -19.02 -5.18 15.09
C GLY A 36 -18.40 -3.87 14.59
N CYS A 37 -19.25 -2.96 14.13
CA CYS A 37 -18.83 -1.65 13.65
C CYS A 37 -18.66 -0.68 14.83
N ASP A 38 -17.42 -0.47 15.26
CA ASP A 38 -17.12 0.67 16.11
C ASP A 38 -17.19 1.94 15.27
N TYR A 39 -18.26 2.74 15.47
CA TYR A 39 -18.55 3.91 14.64
C TYR A 39 -17.47 5.00 14.79
N ASP A 40 -16.71 4.95 15.88
CA ASP A 40 -15.62 5.87 16.21
C ASP A 40 -14.26 5.41 15.66
N HIS A 41 -14.21 4.29 14.92
CA HIS A 41 -12.97 3.79 14.39
C HIS A 41 -12.42 4.63 13.23
N VAL A 42 -11.09 4.73 13.16
CA VAL A 42 -10.38 5.51 12.15
C VAL A 42 -10.67 4.98 10.75
N SER A 43 -11.15 5.84 9.87
CA SER A 43 -11.43 5.50 8.48
C SER A 43 -10.16 5.51 7.62
N LEU A 44 -10.15 4.70 6.56
CA LEU A 44 -9.07 4.70 5.56
C LEU A 44 -8.83 6.08 4.92
N ARG A 45 -9.87 6.93 4.84
CA ARG A 45 -9.76 8.30 4.31
C ARG A 45 -8.99 9.22 5.26
N GLN A 46 -9.18 9.07 6.57
CA GLN A 46 -8.42 9.85 7.55
C GLN A 46 -6.93 9.47 7.50
N VAL A 47 -6.61 8.18 7.44
CA VAL A 47 -5.22 7.70 7.26
C VAL A 47 -4.61 8.25 5.97
N ALA A 48 -5.35 8.19 4.87
CA ALA A 48 -4.90 8.71 3.58
C ALA A 48 -4.56 10.21 3.65
N LYS A 49 -5.40 10.99 4.33
CA LYS A 49 -5.19 12.43 4.54
C LYS A 49 -3.97 12.71 5.41
N GLU A 50 -3.84 12.02 6.54
CA GLU A 50 -2.76 12.20 7.50
C GLU A 50 -1.38 11.94 6.89
N PHE A 51 -1.25 10.83 6.15
CA PHE A 51 0.02 10.42 5.56
C PHE A 51 0.22 10.92 4.13
N ASN A 52 -0.69 11.75 3.60
CA ASN A 52 -0.68 12.24 2.22
C ASN A 52 -0.50 11.11 1.18
N ILE A 53 -1.26 10.03 1.35
CA ILE A 53 -1.26 8.84 0.47
C ILE A 53 -2.66 8.60 -0.11
N THR A 54 -2.75 7.73 -1.11
CA THR A 54 -4.06 7.29 -1.63
C THR A 54 -4.74 6.33 -0.65
N VAL A 55 -6.08 6.29 -0.67
CA VAL A 55 -6.87 5.35 0.14
C VAL A 55 -6.49 3.88 -0.13
N LEU A 56 -6.19 3.54 -1.39
CA LEU A 56 -5.73 2.19 -1.76
C LEU A 56 -4.38 1.86 -1.12
N LYS A 57 -3.46 2.84 -1.05
CA LYS A 57 -2.16 2.67 -0.39
C LYS A 57 -2.32 2.56 1.13
N ALA A 58 -3.16 3.38 1.74
CA ALA A 58 -3.49 3.29 3.17
C ALA A 58 -4.05 1.91 3.54
N ARG A 59 -5.04 1.43 2.79
CA ARG A 59 -5.62 0.08 2.94
C ARG A 59 -4.54 -1.00 2.88
N LYS A 60 -3.70 -0.96 1.84
CA LYS A 60 -2.63 -1.95 1.63
C LYS A 60 -1.62 -1.95 2.77
N ILE A 61 -1.23 -0.77 3.27
CA ILE A 61 -0.33 -0.63 4.42
C ILE A 61 -0.97 -1.25 5.67
N LEU A 62 -2.23 -0.93 5.96
CA LEU A 62 -2.92 -1.43 7.15
C LEU A 62 -3.15 -2.94 7.11
N ILE A 63 -3.45 -3.51 5.95
CA ILE A 63 -3.52 -4.96 5.76
C ILE A 63 -2.14 -5.58 6.01
N THR A 64 -1.07 -4.97 5.48
CA THR A 64 0.31 -5.44 5.73
C THR A 64 0.68 -5.38 7.23
N ALA A 65 0.14 -4.40 7.96
CA ALA A 65 0.32 -4.27 9.41
C ALA A 65 -0.62 -5.15 10.25
N ASN A 66 -1.47 -5.99 9.63
CA ASN A 66 -2.55 -6.73 10.32
C ASN A 66 -3.47 -5.82 11.17
N ARG A 67 -3.74 -4.61 10.68
CA ARG A 67 -4.62 -3.61 11.33
C ARG A 67 -5.98 -3.45 10.65
N TYR A 68 -6.17 -4.00 9.46
CA TYR A 68 -7.42 -3.86 8.72
C TYR A 68 -7.85 -5.19 8.10
N SER A 69 -9.03 -5.67 8.48
CA SER A 69 -9.59 -6.95 8.04
C SER A 69 -11.08 -6.77 7.75
N ILE A 70 -11.47 -6.98 6.49
CA ILE A 70 -12.88 -7.00 6.10
C ILE A 70 -13.17 -8.23 5.24
N ARG A 71 -14.45 -8.55 5.06
CA ARG A 71 -14.88 -9.71 4.25
C ARG A 71 -14.21 -9.75 2.88
N GLN A 72 -14.21 -8.62 2.16
CA GLN A 72 -13.59 -8.51 0.84
C GLN A 72 -12.07 -8.70 0.86
N SER A 73 -11.38 -8.19 1.89
CA SER A 73 -9.92 -8.34 1.96
C SER A 73 -9.55 -9.80 2.20
N ARG A 74 -10.29 -10.49 3.07
CA ARG A 74 -10.08 -11.91 3.38
C ARG A 74 -10.38 -12.80 2.18
N GLU A 75 -11.44 -12.52 1.44
CA GLU A 75 -11.77 -13.26 0.21
C GLU A 75 -10.67 -13.12 -0.84
N VAL A 76 -10.19 -11.89 -1.10
CA VAL A 76 -9.10 -11.64 -2.05
C VAL A 76 -7.80 -12.31 -1.61
N ILE A 77 -7.44 -12.23 -0.32
CA ILE A 77 -6.24 -12.88 0.22
C ILE A 77 -6.35 -14.40 0.09
N SER A 78 -7.49 -14.99 0.44
CA SER A 78 -7.70 -16.44 0.37
C SER A 78 -7.55 -16.99 -1.06
N LEU A 79 -8.15 -16.33 -2.05
CA LEU A 79 -7.99 -16.73 -3.46
C LEU A 79 -6.53 -16.58 -3.92
N TYR A 80 -5.86 -15.51 -3.50
CA TYR A 80 -4.46 -15.30 -3.85
C TYR A 80 -3.54 -16.36 -3.22
N GLU A 81 -3.78 -16.75 -1.97
CA GLU A 81 -3.06 -17.82 -1.28
C GLU A 81 -3.28 -19.21 -1.91
N GLN A 82 -4.44 -19.43 -2.53
CA GLN A 82 -4.72 -20.62 -3.34
C GLN A 82 -3.99 -20.62 -4.68
N GLY A 83 -3.27 -19.54 -5.03
CA GLY A 83 -2.51 -19.43 -6.26
C GLY A 83 -3.31 -18.91 -7.46
N GLU A 84 -4.52 -18.37 -7.23
CA GLU A 84 -5.32 -17.79 -8.31
C GLU A 84 -4.65 -16.56 -8.92
N SER A 85 -4.82 -16.40 -10.23
CA SER A 85 -4.30 -15.21 -10.92
C SER A 85 -5.13 -13.97 -10.55
N ILE A 86 -4.51 -12.79 -10.65
CA ILE A 86 -5.23 -11.51 -10.40
C ILE A 86 -6.49 -11.40 -11.27
N ASP A 87 -6.45 -11.88 -12.50
CA ASP A 87 -7.60 -11.80 -13.42
C ASP A 87 -8.73 -12.76 -13.01
N ARG A 88 -8.39 -13.94 -12.47
CA ARG A 88 -9.36 -14.87 -11.87
C ARG A 88 -9.99 -14.28 -10.62
N ILE A 89 -9.18 -13.67 -9.74
CA ILE A 89 -9.66 -12.99 -8.53
C ILE A 89 -10.59 -11.83 -8.89
N MET A 90 -10.25 -11.01 -9.89
CA MET A 90 -11.12 -9.96 -10.39
C MET A 90 -12.47 -10.51 -10.88
N SER A 91 -12.42 -11.62 -11.64
CA SER A 91 -13.63 -12.26 -12.16
C SER A 91 -14.51 -12.84 -11.05
N ALA A 92 -13.90 -13.45 -10.04
CA ALA A 92 -14.62 -14.04 -8.90
C ALA A 92 -15.24 -12.99 -7.97
N THR A 93 -14.51 -11.91 -7.69
CA THR A 93 -14.92 -10.88 -6.71
C THR A 93 -15.67 -9.70 -7.32
N GLY A 94 -15.64 -9.55 -8.64
CA GLY A 94 -16.17 -8.37 -9.35
C GLY A 94 -15.39 -7.09 -9.10
N LEU A 95 -14.22 -7.17 -8.46
CA LEU A 95 -13.40 -6.02 -8.12
C LEU A 95 -12.52 -5.58 -9.29
N SER A 96 -12.24 -4.28 -9.36
CA SER A 96 -11.23 -3.76 -10.27
C SER A 96 -9.84 -4.25 -9.89
N ARG A 97 -8.92 -4.30 -10.87
CA ARG A 97 -7.52 -4.69 -10.67
C ARG A 97 -6.85 -3.91 -9.54
N SER A 98 -7.06 -2.60 -9.49
CA SER A 98 -6.48 -1.73 -8.46
C SER A 98 -7.03 -2.03 -7.07
N SER A 99 -8.32 -2.38 -6.96
CA SER A 99 -8.92 -2.78 -5.70
C SER A 99 -8.35 -4.12 -5.22
N VAL A 100 -8.29 -5.14 -6.10
CA VAL A 100 -7.66 -6.44 -5.79
C VAL A 100 -6.23 -6.26 -5.26
N ILE A 101 -5.40 -5.51 -5.99
CA ILE A 101 -3.99 -5.26 -5.60
C ILE A 101 -3.88 -4.56 -4.24
N SER A 102 -4.85 -3.71 -3.89
CA SER A 102 -4.86 -3.00 -2.61
C SER A 102 -5.26 -3.86 -1.41
N TYR A 103 -5.94 -4.99 -1.66
CA TYR A 103 -6.29 -5.96 -0.62
C TYR A 103 -5.18 -6.96 -0.33
N LEU A 104 -4.20 -7.10 -1.23
CA LEU A 104 -3.03 -7.95 -1.01
C LEU A 104 -1.97 -7.21 -0.18
N PRO A 105 -1.30 -7.85 0.79
CA PRO A 105 -0.21 -7.22 1.54
C PRO A 105 0.98 -6.82 0.64
N TYR A 106 1.87 -5.95 1.13
CA TYR A 106 3.13 -5.69 0.45
C TYR A 106 4.05 -6.91 0.54
N GLN A 107 4.58 -7.34 -0.60
CA GLN A 107 5.57 -8.43 -0.66
C GLN A 107 7.02 -7.92 -0.66
N LYS A 108 7.31 -6.75 -1.25
CA LYS A 108 8.68 -6.24 -1.41
C LYS A 108 8.83 -4.72 -1.30
N THR A 109 8.09 -3.91 -2.09
CA THR A 109 8.32 -2.45 -2.14
C THR A 109 7.05 -1.59 -2.20
N ILE A 110 7.04 -0.46 -1.47
CA ILE A 110 6.02 0.61 -1.58
C ILE A 110 6.47 1.60 -2.67
N TYR A 111 5.63 1.83 -3.69
CA TYR A 111 5.90 2.85 -4.70
C TYR A 111 5.71 4.28 -4.13
N ASN A 112 6.54 5.22 -4.60
CA ASN A 112 6.50 6.65 -4.26
C ASN A 112 6.67 6.93 -2.76
N MET A 113 7.78 6.45 -2.18
CA MET A 113 8.23 6.86 -0.86
C MET A 113 8.99 8.19 -0.94
N GLU A 114 9.22 8.80 0.22
CA GLU A 114 9.95 10.07 0.36
C GLU A 114 11.36 9.95 -0.24
N ASN A 115 12.02 8.82 0.01
CA ASN A 115 13.27 8.46 -0.66
C ASN A 115 12.99 7.79 -2.02
N LYS A 116 13.31 8.52 -3.09
CA LYS A 116 13.13 8.08 -4.49
C LYS A 116 14.45 7.62 -5.09
N SER A 117 14.37 6.55 -5.90
CA SER A 117 15.52 6.07 -6.67
C SER A 117 16.00 7.12 -7.67
N VAL A 118 17.28 7.04 -8.04
CA VAL A 118 17.90 7.93 -9.04
C VAL A 118 17.09 7.96 -10.36
N GLY A 119 16.51 6.81 -10.74
CA GLY A 119 15.64 6.69 -11.91
C GLY A 119 14.32 7.44 -11.77
N ALA A 120 13.69 7.37 -10.60
CA ALA A 120 12.45 8.10 -10.32
C ALA A 120 12.67 9.62 -10.34
N ASP A 121 13.76 10.11 -9.74
CA ASP A 121 14.14 11.53 -9.78
C ASP A 121 14.39 12.03 -11.20
N ARG A 122 14.98 11.19 -12.05
CA ARG A 122 15.22 11.52 -13.46
C ARG A 122 13.90 11.65 -14.23
N ILE A 123 12.97 10.71 -14.04
CA ILE A 123 11.65 10.73 -14.69
C ILE A 123 10.86 11.96 -14.23
N GLU A 124 10.90 12.30 -12.93
CA GLU A 124 10.20 13.47 -12.40
C GLU A 124 10.75 14.77 -12.99
N ARG A 125 12.09 14.92 -13.04
CA ARG A 125 12.75 16.06 -13.71
C ARG A 125 12.35 16.18 -15.17
N TRP A 126 12.34 15.07 -15.92
CA TRP A 126 11.91 15.06 -17.32
C TRP A 126 10.44 15.46 -17.49
N ARG A 127 9.54 14.94 -16.65
CA ARG A 127 8.10 15.30 -16.67
C ARG A 127 7.86 16.77 -16.35
N LYS A 128 8.62 17.35 -15.39
CA LYS A 128 8.57 18.79 -15.08
C LYS A 128 9.04 19.64 -16.27
N GLY A 129 10.05 19.18 -17.00
CA GLY A 129 10.55 19.85 -18.21
C GLY A 129 9.58 19.83 -19.40
N LYS A 130 8.72 18.81 -19.51
CA LYS A 130 7.66 18.69 -20.54
C LYS A 130 6.40 19.51 -20.27
N LYS A 131 6.25 20.05 -19.06
CA LYS A 131 5.12 20.91 -18.64
C LYS A 131 5.40 22.41 -18.79
N LYS A 132 6.55 22.77 -19.37
CA LYS A 132 6.82 24.09 -19.94
C LYS A 132 6.44 24.08 -21.42
#